data_AF-A0A0P9FTY5-F1
#
_entry.id   AF-A0A0P9FTY5-F1
#
_cell.length_a   1.000
_cell.length_b   1.000
_cell.length_c   1.000
_cell.angle_alpha   90.00
_cell.angle_beta   90.00
_cell.angle_gamma   90.00
#
_symmetry.space_group_name_H-M   'P 1'
#
loop_
_entity.id
_entity.type
_entity.pdbx_description
1 polymer ?
#
loop_
_entity_poly.entity_id
_entity_poly.type
_entity_poly.pdbx_seq_one_letter_code
_entity_poly.pdbx_strand_id
1 'polypeptide(L)'
;MVKVDFQSQFYSLFGTDYELASKKLGKSPRQIRRYIETGRVCGTVRILTDIMYRGYLPNSNGWHDAYIDKDGVMHSPYGKVTSGDLAYVHNYKWAAHRATEQLKNARKRISELEQLSNSDDIQDALLDIVAKLARKTG
;
A
#
# COMPACT_ATOMS: atom_id res chain seq x y z
N MET A 1 8.18 11.92 -11.69
CA MET A 1 8.89 12.48 -10.52
C MET A 1 10.15 13.17 -11.00
N VAL A 2 10.48 14.38 -10.50
CA VAL A 2 11.72 15.09 -10.84
C VAL A 2 12.90 14.19 -10.43
N LYS A 3 13.85 13.91 -11.33
CA LYS A 3 15.09 13.20 -10.97
C LYS A 3 15.74 13.98 -9.83
N VAL A 4 15.73 13.41 -8.62
CA VAL A 4 16.38 14.02 -7.46
C VAL A 4 17.87 14.07 -7.76
N ASP A 5 18.44 15.26 -7.72
CA ASP A 5 19.86 15.45 -8.01
C ASP A 5 20.72 14.75 -6.96
N PHE A 6 21.93 14.32 -7.36
CA PHE A 6 22.88 13.64 -6.49
C PHE A 6 23.14 14.43 -5.20
N GLN A 7 23.24 15.76 -5.30
CA GLN A 7 23.52 16.60 -4.14
C GLN A 7 22.40 16.49 -3.09
N SER A 8 21.14 16.45 -3.54
CA SER A 8 19.98 16.31 -2.65
C SER A 8 19.95 14.93 -2.00
N GLN A 9 20.20 13.86 -2.77
CA GLN A 9 20.29 12.49 -2.23
C GLN A 9 21.41 12.38 -1.20
N PHE A 10 22.58 12.97 -1.50
CA PHE A 10 23.73 12.97 -0.61
C PHE A 10 23.42 13.64 0.72
N TYR A 11 22.88 14.86 0.69
CA TYR A 11 22.55 15.59 1.92
C TYR A 11 21.46 14.91 2.74
N SER A 12 20.50 14.23 2.10
CA SER A 12 19.50 13.43 2.81
C SER A 12 20.11 12.24 3.57
N LEU A 13 21.19 11.65 3.05
CA LEU A 13 21.82 10.47 3.64
C LEU A 13 22.89 10.81 4.68
N PHE A 14 23.75 11.78 4.37
CA PHE A 14 24.97 12.07 5.12
C PHE A 14 24.97 13.46 5.75
N GLY A 15 24.06 14.35 5.35
CA GLY A 15 24.14 15.75 5.73
C GLY A 15 25.49 16.36 5.36
N THR A 16 26.12 17.04 6.32
CA THR A 16 27.47 17.62 6.17
C THR A 16 28.59 16.68 6.65
N ASP A 17 28.29 15.42 7.00
CA ASP A 17 29.28 14.46 7.47
C ASP A 17 30.00 13.76 6.30
N TYR A 18 31.06 14.42 5.84
CA TYR A 18 31.91 13.91 4.77
C TYR A 18 32.76 12.70 5.18
N GLU A 19 33.01 12.50 6.47
CA GLU A 19 33.81 11.39 6.97
C GLU A 19 33.00 10.09 6.95
N LEU A 20 31.74 10.15 7.38
CA LEU A 20 30.80 9.04 7.25
C LEU A 20 30.60 8.66 5.78
N ALA A 21 30.38 9.66 4.92
CA ALA A 21 30.22 9.44 3.49
C ALA A 21 31.46 8.80 2.86
N SER A 22 32.66 9.23 3.28
CA SER A 22 33.93 8.67 2.83
C SER A 22 34.04 7.18 3.13
N LYS A 23 33.71 6.77 4.36
CA LYS A 23 33.70 5.37 4.77
C LYS A 23 32.69 4.52 3.98
N LYS A 24 31.50 5.06 3.71
CA LYS A 24 30.42 4.33 3.01
C LYS A 24 30.64 4.25 1.49
N LEU A 25 31.17 5.30 0.88
CA LEU A 25 31.36 5.40 -0.57
C LEU A 25 32.75 4.96 -1.05
N GLY A 26 33.70 4.76 -0.14
CA GLY A 26 35.07 4.36 -0.47
C GLY A 26 35.86 5.42 -1.24
N LYS A 27 35.57 6.70 -1.00
CA LYS A 27 36.24 7.85 -1.63
C LYS A 27 36.67 8.84 -0.56
N SER A 28 37.80 9.52 -0.78
CA SER A 28 38.29 10.49 0.19
C SER A 28 37.31 11.65 0.39
N PRO A 29 37.24 12.27 1.59
CA PRO A 29 36.35 13.40 1.86
C PRO A 29 36.54 14.56 0.89
N ARG A 30 37.80 14.82 0.48
CA ARG A 30 38.13 15.84 -0.53
C ARG A 30 37.50 15.55 -1.89
N GLN A 31 37.51 14.29 -2.32
CA GLN A 31 36.91 13.88 -3.59
C GLN A 31 35.39 13.98 -3.55
N ILE A 32 34.78 13.64 -2.41
CA ILE A 32 33.33 13.80 -2.20
C ILE A 32 32.93 15.28 -2.23
N ARG A 33 33.66 16.17 -1.56
CA ARG A 33 33.40 17.62 -1.65
C ARG A 33 33.45 18.12 -3.08
N ARG A 34 34.50 17.73 -3.82
CA ARG A 34 34.61 18.07 -5.25
C ARG A 34 33.41 17.58 -6.06
N TYR A 35 32.90 16.38 -5.79
CA TYR A 35 31.72 15.86 -6.48
C TYR A 35 30.46 16.69 -6.24
N ILE A 36 30.28 17.18 -5.02
CA ILE A 36 29.15 18.07 -4.67
C ILE A 36 29.33 19.45 -5.32
N GLU A 37 30.52 20.05 -5.20
CA GLU A 37 30.81 21.39 -5.73
C GLU A 37 30.73 21.46 -7.25
N THR A 38 31.18 20.40 -7.95
CA THR A 38 31.24 20.39 -9.42
C THR A 38 30.06 19.71 -10.09
N GLY A 39 29.22 18.98 -9.32
CA GLY A 39 28.16 18.12 -9.84
C GLY A 39 28.64 16.91 -10.66
N ARG A 40 29.96 16.75 -10.85
CA ARG A 40 30.54 15.69 -11.71
C ARG A 40 30.92 14.48 -10.88
N VAL A 41 29.94 13.60 -10.66
CA VAL A 41 30.09 12.39 -9.85
C VAL A 41 30.42 11.18 -10.73
N CYS A 42 31.36 10.34 -10.29
CA CYS A 42 31.61 9.08 -10.97
C CYS A 42 30.39 8.14 -10.91
N GLY A 43 30.22 7.29 -11.93
CA GLY A 43 29.05 6.42 -12.05
C GLY A 43 28.82 5.52 -10.83
N THR A 44 29.89 4.93 -10.29
CA THR A 44 29.81 4.04 -9.12
C THR A 44 29.28 4.76 -7.87
N VAL A 45 29.78 5.95 -7.55
CA VAL A 45 29.32 6.71 -6.37
C VAL A 45 27.87 7.14 -6.54
N ARG A 46 27.48 7.52 -7.75
CA ARG A 46 26.09 7.86 -8.07
C ARG A 46 25.15 6.68 -7.83
N ILE A 47 25.51 5.50 -8.35
CA ILE A 47 24.73 4.26 -8.17
C ILE A 47 24.66 3.87 -6.68
N LEU A 48 25.79 3.91 -5.96
CA LEU A 48 25.81 3.59 -4.53
C LEU A 48 24.96 4.54 -3.70
N THR A 49 25.04 5.84 -4.00
CA THR A 49 24.23 6.86 -3.31
C THR A 49 22.75 6.65 -3.58
N ASP A 50 22.37 6.34 -4.81
CA ASP A 50 21.00 6.02 -5.19
C ASP A 50 20.47 4.76 -4.46
N ILE A 51 21.27 3.69 -4.39
CA ILE A 51 20.91 2.47 -3.65
C ILE A 51 20.69 2.77 -2.17
N MET A 52 21.60 3.53 -1.54
CA MET A 52 21.46 3.91 -0.13
C MET A 52 20.25 4.81 0.09
N TYR A 53 20.00 5.76 -0.82
CA TYR A 53 18.88 6.70 -0.74
C TYR A 53 17.53 5.98 -0.81
N ARG A 54 17.43 4.93 -1.62
CA ARG A 54 16.23 4.09 -1.71
C ARG A 54 16.08 3.11 -0.53
N GLY A 55 16.96 3.17 0.48
CA GLY A 55 16.94 2.23 1.60
C GLY A 55 17.26 0.80 1.16
N TYR A 56 18.16 0.65 0.18
CA TYR A 56 18.60 -0.63 -0.40
C TYR A 56 17.51 -1.42 -1.15
N LEU A 57 16.39 -0.78 -1.47
CA LEU A 57 15.37 -1.39 -2.31
C LEU A 57 15.88 -1.61 -3.75
N PRO A 58 15.37 -2.62 -4.49
CA PRO A 58 15.73 -2.84 -5.88
C PRO A 58 15.34 -1.67 -6.79
N ASN A 59 16.13 -1.39 -7.82
CA ASN A 59 15.77 -0.42 -8.86
C ASN A 59 15.02 -1.11 -10.01
N SER A 60 14.04 -1.93 -9.68
CA SER A 60 13.27 -2.70 -10.67
C SER A 60 11.83 -2.83 -10.23
N ASN A 61 10.94 -2.96 -11.22
CA ASN A 61 9.51 -3.22 -11.01
C ASN A 61 8.85 -2.18 -10.09
N GLY A 62 7.90 -2.60 -9.25
CA GLY A 62 7.13 -1.74 -8.34
C GLY A 62 7.94 -1.04 -7.23
N TRP A 63 9.27 -1.18 -7.21
CA TRP A 63 10.16 -0.55 -6.23
C TRP A 63 10.81 0.74 -6.73
N HIS A 64 10.66 1.06 -8.03
CA HIS A 64 11.34 2.22 -8.63
C HIS A 64 11.03 3.53 -7.91
N ASP A 65 9.78 3.68 -7.48
CA ASP A 65 9.28 4.87 -6.79
C ASP A 65 9.15 4.66 -5.27
N ALA A 66 9.80 3.63 -4.71
CA ALA A 66 9.78 3.33 -3.29
C ALA A 66 11.14 3.57 -2.63
N TYR A 67 11.11 4.02 -1.36
CA TYR A 67 12.30 4.15 -0.53
C TYR A 67 11.96 3.89 0.95
N ILE A 68 12.95 3.46 1.73
CA ILE A 68 12.83 3.36 3.19
C ILE A 68 13.55 4.54 3.82
N ASP A 69 12.85 5.27 4.69
CA ASP A 69 13.45 6.40 5.40
C ASP A 69 14.30 5.94 6.60
N LYS A 70 14.95 6.92 7.25
CA LYS A 70 15.78 6.70 8.44
C LYS A 70 14.99 6.15 9.64
N ASP A 71 13.68 6.37 9.68
CA ASP A 71 12.79 5.95 10.75
C ASP A 71 12.26 4.52 10.49
N GLY A 72 12.67 3.90 9.38
CA GLY A 72 12.31 2.54 9.00
C GLY A 72 10.94 2.45 8.33
N VAL A 73 10.36 3.57 7.90
CA VAL A 73 9.08 3.62 7.19
C VAL A 73 9.34 3.54 5.69
N MET A 74 8.68 2.60 5.03
CA MET A 74 8.72 2.47 3.58
C MET A 74 7.69 3.43 2.96
N HIS A 75 8.16 4.32 2.11
CA HIS A 75 7.33 5.18 1.29
C HIS A 75 7.19 4.55 -0.08
N SER A 76 5.96 4.45 -0.57
CA SER A 76 5.63 3.97 -1.90
C SER A 76 4.60 4.90 -2.55
N PRO A 77 4.37 4.81 -3.87
CA PRO A 77 3.31 5.58 -4.54
C PRO A 77 1.90 5.35 -3.95
N TYR A 78 1.70 4.21 -3.29
CA TYR A 78 0.41 3.79 -2.73
C TYR A 78 0.24 4.20 -1.27
N GLY A 79 1.29 4.75 -0.63
CA GLY A 79 1.25 5.16 0.77
C GLY A 79 2.50 4.75 1.55
N LYS A 80 2.42 4.97 2.86
CA LYS A 80 3.48 4.66 3.83
C LYS A 80 3.19 3.32 4.48
N VAL A 81 4.23 2.50 4.63
CA VAL A 81 4.16 1.16 5.21
C VAL A 81 5.21 1.05 6.30
N THR A 82 4.76 0.71 7.50
CA THR A 82 5.62 0.43 8.65
C THR A 82 5.97 -1.06 8.72
N SER A 83 6.95 -1.42 9.54
CA SER A 83 7.26 -2.83 9.83
C SER A 83 6.07 -3.57 10.45
N GLY A 84 5.24 -2.87 11.23
CA GLY A 84 4.00 -3.41 11.79
C GLY A 84 2.99 -3.79 10.69
N ASP A 85 2.80 -2.92 9.70
CA ASP A 85 1.88 -3.19 8.58
C ASP A 85 2.31 -4.44 7.79
N LEU A 86 3.62 -4.63 7.63
CA LEU A 86 4.21 -5.81 7.00
C LEU A 86 3.94 -7.08 7.82
N ALA A 87 4.09 -7.01 9.15
CA ALA A 87 3.82 -8.15 10.03
C ALA A 87 2.35 -8.60 9.98
N TYR A 88 1.43 -7.65 9.81
CA TYR A 88 -0.01 -7.92 9.77
C TYR A 88 -0.59 -8.04 8.35
N VAL A 89 0.24 -8.00 7.30
CA VAL A 89 -0.24 -7.98 5.90
C VAL A 89 -1.13 -9.18 5.56
N HIS A 90 -0.80 -10.36 6.09
CA HIS A 90 -1.59 -11.56 5.88
C HIS A 90 -2.93 -11.51 6.62
N ASN A 91 -2.96 -10.91 7.82
CA ASN A 91 -4.19 -10.72 8.57
C ASN A 91 -5.11 -9.73 7.87
N TYR A 92 -4.56 -8.65 7.31
CA TYR A 92 -5.34 -7.71 6.51
C TYR A 92 -5.91 -8.36 5.25
N LYS A 93 -5.12 -9.15 4.53
CA LYS A 93 -5.59 -9.91 3.35
C LYS A 93 -6.69 -10.90 3.72
N TRP A 94 -6.51 -11.64 4.82
CA TRP A 94 -7.51 -12.58 5.32
C TRP A 94 -8.81 -11.88 5.72
N ALA A 95 -8.73 -10.78 6.47
CA ALA A 95 -9.88 -10.01 6.90
C ALA A 95 -10.66 -9.44 5.70
N ALA A 96 -9.95 -8.88 4.71
CA ALA A 96 -10.56 -8.38 3.48
C ALA A 96 -11.27 -9.49 2.70
N HIS A 97 -10.66 -10.68 2.62
CA HIS A 97 -11.28 -11.83 1.96
C HIS A 97 -12.54 -12.29 2.71
N ARG A 98 -12.50 -12.38 4.05
CA ARG A 98 -13.67 -12.75 4.87
C ARG A 98 -14.79 -11.73 4.75
N ALA A 99 -14.48 -10.43 4.76
CA ALA A 99 -15.47 -9.38 4.57
C ALA A 99 -16.13 -9.47 3.18
N THR A 100 -15.34 -9.77 2.15
CA THR A 100 -15.84 -9.96 0.77
C THR A 100 -16.80 -11.15 0.69
N GLU A 101 -16.45 -12.28 1.30
CA GLU A 101 -17.31 -13.47 1.36
C GLU A 101 -18.60 -13.20 2.15
N GLN A 102 -18.51 -12.50 3.27
CA GLN A 102 -19.69 -12.09 4.05
C GLN A 102 -20.63 -11.20 3.24
N LEU A 103 -20.10 -10.21 2.52
CA LEU A 103 -20.89 -9.34 1.65
C LEU A 103 -21.55 -10.12 0.51
N LYS A 104 -20.83 -11.06 -0.11
CA LYS A 104 -21.39 -11.92 -1.16
C LYS A 104 -22.53 -12.78 -0.63
N ASN A 105 -22.36 -13.39 0.53
CA ASN A 105 -23.40 -14.20 1.18
C ASN A 105 -24.61 -13.36 1.60
N ALA A 106 -24.39 -12.15 2.13
CA ALA A 106 -25.46 -11.22 2.48
C ALA A 106 -26.29 -10.83 1.24
N ARG A 107 -25.63 -10.48 0.13
CA ARG A 107 -26.31 -10.18 -1.15
C ARG A 107 -27.11 -11.37 -1.66
N LYS A 108 -26.57 -12.58 -1.56
CA LYS A 108 -27.28 -13.81 -1.96
C LYS A 108 -28.54 -14.02 -1.12
N ARG A 109 -28.44 -13.88 0.21
CA ARG A 109 -29.60 -14.01 1.12
C ARG A 109 -30.67 -12.95 0.86
N ILE A 110 -30.27 -11.71 0.60
CA ILE A 110 -31.22 -10.65 0.22
C ILE A 110 -31.96 -11.05 -1.06
N SER A 111 -31.23 -11.51 -2.08
CA SER A 111 -31.85 -11.97 -3.33
C SER A 111 -32.78 -13.17 -3.15
N GLU A 112 -32.40 -14.15 -2.31
CA GLU A 112 -33.26 -15.29 -1.97
C GLU A 112 -34.53 -14.84 -1.22
N LEU A 113 -34.42 -13.88 -0.30
CA LEU A 113 -35.58 -13.31 0.42
C LEU A 113 -36.48 -12.49 -0.50
N GLU A 114 -35.93 -11.72 -1.43
CA GLU A 114 -36.71 -10.98 -2.44
C GLU A 114 -37.47 -11.95 -3.35
N GLN A 115 -36.85 -13.06 -3.76
CA GLN A 115 -37.51 -14.11 -4.54
C GLN A 115 -38.64 -14.78 -3.77
N LEU A 116 -38.44 -15.06 -2.47
CA LEU A 116 -39.49 -15.61 -1.61
C LEU A 116 -40.64 -14.61 -1.40
N SER A 117 -40.34 -13.34 -1.15
CA SER A 117 -41.37 -12.30 -0.97
C SER A 117 -42.19 -12.06 -2.25
N ASN A 118 -41.57 -12.22 -3.41
CA ASN A 118 -42.20 -12.07 -4.72
C ASN A 118 -42.72 -13.40 -5.27
N SER A 119 -42.71 -14.48 -4.47
CA SER A 119 -43.30 -15.74 -4.86
C SER A 119 -44.82 -15.61 -4.78
N ASP A 120 -45.48 -15.69 -5.93
CA ASP A 120 -46.94 -15.64 -6.06
C ASP A 120 -47.62 -16.67 -5.13
N ASP A 121 -47.02 -17.84 -4.92
CA ASP A 121 -47.52 -18.89 -4.03
C ASP A 121 -47.70 -18.42 -2.57
N ILE A 122 -46.77 -17.61 -2.05
CA ILE A 122 -46.85 -17.07 -0.68
C ILE A 122 -47.89 -15.95 -0.61
N GLN A 123 -47.96 -15.11 -1.65
CA GLN A 123 -48.95 -14.04 -1.73
C GLN A 123 -50.37 -14.60 -1.83
N ASP A 124 -50.58 -15.62 -2.65
CA ASP A 124 -51.85 -16.33 -2.81
C ASP A 124 -52.27 -17.04 -1.53
N ALA A 125 -51.34 -17.70 -0.83
CA ALA A 125 -51.61 -18.33 0.46
C ALA A 125 -52.02 -17.30 1.54
N LEU A 126 -51.36 -16.14 1.58
CA LEU A 126 -51.73 -15.05 2.49
C LEU A 126 -53.11 -14.46 2.14
N LEU A 127 -53.41 -14.28 0.86
CA LEU A 127 -54.71 -13.80 0.39
C LEU A 127 -55.84 -14.77 0.77
N ASP A 128 -55.63 -16.08 0.64
CA ASP A 128 -56.61 -17.09 1.03
C ASP A 128 -56.85 -17.09 2.56
N ILE A 129 -55.80 -16.91 3.36
CA ILE A 129 -55.93 -16.78 4.83
C ILE A 129 -56.71 -15.52 5.21
N VAL A 130 -56.41 -14.38 4.58
CA VAL A 130 -57.15 -13.12 4.80
C VAL A 130 -58.61 -13.27 4.38
N ALA A 131 -58.89 -13.91 3.24
CA ALA A 131 -60.24 -14.17 2.77
C ALA A 131 -61.01 -15.13 3.70
N LYS A 132 -60.34 -16.11 4.31
CA LYS A 132 -60.93 -17.00 5.32
C LYS A 132 -61.22 -16.27 6.64
N LEU A 133 -60.35 -15.37 7.07
CA LEU A 133 -60.55 -14.54 8.27
C LEU A 133 -61.70 -13.56 8.08
N ALA A 134 -61.73 -12.84 6.96
CA ALA A 134 -62.80 -11.88 6.64
C ALA A 134 -64.19 -12.55 6.65
N ARG A 135 -64.30 -13.76 6.09
CA ARG A 135 -65.53 -14.59 6.13
C ARG A 135 -65.95 -15.08 7.51
N LYS A 136 -65.04 -15.05 8.49
CA LYS A 136 -65.30 -15.52 9.87
C LYS A 136 -65.66 -14.39 10.81
N THR A 137 -65.28 -13.15 10.47
CA THR A 137 -65.49 -11.94 11.28
C THR A 137 -66.59 -11.01 10.76
N GLY A 138 -67.03 -11.18 9.50
CA GLY A 138 -68.24 -10.55 8.94
C GLY A 138 -69.42 -11.50 9.00
#